data_AF-A0A2A2QGK1-F1
#
_entry.id   AF-A0A2A2QGK1-F1
#
_cell.length_a   1.000
_cell.length_b   1.000
_cell.length_c   1.000
_cell.angle_alpha   90.00
_cell.angle_beta   90.00
_cell.angle_gamma   90.00
#
_symmetry.space_group_name_H-M   'P 1'
#
loop_
_entity.id
_entity.type
_entity.pdbx_description
1 polymer ?
#
loop_
_entity_poly.entity_id
_entity_poly.type
_entity_poly.pdbx_seq_one_letter_code
_entity_poly.pdbx_strand_id
1 'polypeptide(L)'
;MFWKSFVATCGLSLAGLLSASAQEGYMDWAEANGLVGVFAEPDADLDTDGITNLMAYAFDLAPISDPEAWDKLPSLAFVGDPPEPVMIFVMPPEIPRDVSYVVDLILDDGKRVEIARKNGRGAWAGSGEITRRKLDDGCTEIMVQIPLDMEIPEVAKPLKLRVEFLP
;
A
#
# COMPACT_ATOMS: atom_id res chain seq x y z
N MET A 1 61.97 -12.20 39.08
CA MET A 1 61.07 -13.01 39.92
C MET A 1 59.64 -12.72 39.50
N PHE A 2 58.87 -13.79 39.31
CA PHE A 2 57.43 -13.88 39.02
C PHE A 2 56.91 -13.60 37.60
N TRP A 3 56.55 -14.73 37.01
CA TRP A 3 55.80 -15.07 35.81
C TRP A 3 54.30 -15.15 36.15
N LYS A 4 53.42 -14.89 35.16
CA LYS A 4 52.07 -15.47 34.87
C LYS A 4 51.17 -14.37 34.29
N SER A 5 50.21 -14.56 33.40
CA SER A 5 49.82 -15.54 32.38
C SER A 5 48.68 -14.86 31.62
N PHE A 6 48.51 -15.21 30.34
CA PHE A 6 47.35 -14.87 29.52
C PHE A 6 46.02 -15.28 30.18
N VAL A 7 44.99 -14.44 30.05
CA VAL A 7 43.60 -14.88 29.86
C VAL A 7 42.98 -14.00 28.78
N ALA A 8 42.71 -14.61 27.63
CA ALA A 8 41.75 -14.11 26.67
C ALA A 8 40.35 -14.34 27.23
N THR A 9 39.47 -13.33 27.14
CA THR A 9 38.04 -13.56 27.30
C THR A 9 37.32 -12.90 26.14
N CYS A 10 36.91 -13.75 25.20
CA CYS A 10 35.84 -13.48 24.26
C CYS A 10 34.60 -13.03 25.03
N GLY A 11 34.19 -11.78 24.86
CA GLY A 11 32.82 -11.33 25.10
C GLY A 11 32.10 -11.29 23.77
N LEU A 12 31.53 -12.43 23.38
CA LEU A 12 30.62 -12.54 22.24
C LEU A 12 29.39 -11.65 22.47
N SER A 13 29.12 -10.83 21.47
CA SER A 13 27.88 -10.13 21.18
C SER A 13 26.67 -11.06 21.22
N LEU A 14 25.54 -10.64 21.80
CA LEU A 14 24.22 -10.60 21.14
C LEU A 14 23.10 -10.15 22.09
N ALA A 15 22.04 -9.65 21.46
CA ALA A 15 20.65 -9.52 21.92
C ALA A 15 20.24 -8.17 22.53
N GLY A 16 19.60 -7.36 21.67
CA GLY A 16 18.77 -6.24 22.11
C GLY A 16 18.39 -5.24 21.01
N LEU A 17 19.18 -5.15 19.94
CA LEU A 17 18.77 -4.45 18.72
C LEU A 17 17.95 -5.43 17.87
N LEU A 18 16.67 -5.55 18.18
CA LEU A 18 15.68 -5.90 17.16
C LEU A 18 15.64 -4.69 16.21
N SER A 19 16.58 -4.64 15.27
CA SER A 19 16.34 -3.94 14.03
C SER A 19 15.05 -4.53 13.48
N ALA A 20 14.02 -3.70 13.41
CA ALA A 20 12.80 -3.96 12.66
C ALA A 20 13.19 -4.72 11.39
N SER A 21 12.65 -5.93 11.24
CA SER A 21 12.82 -6.68 10.01
C SER A 21 12.36 -5.76 8.89
N ALA A 22 13.30 -5.31 8.06
CA ALA A 22 12.96 -4.82 6.75
C ALA A 22 12.28 -5.99 6.05
N GLN A 23 10.95 -6.04 6.08
CA GLN A 23 10.20 -6.87 5.15
C GLN A 23 10.59 -6.33 3.77
N GLU A 24 11.44 -7.07 3.05
CA GLU A 24 12.01 -6.58 1.80
C GLU A 24 11.06 -6.83 0.62
N GLY A 25 9.99 -7.59 0.81
CA GLY A 25 8.94 -7.78 -0.18
C GLY A 25 7.71 -8.54 0.34
N TYR A 26 6.75 -8.72 -0.56
CA TYR A 26 5.46 -9.36 -0.27
C TYR A 26 5.54 -10.71 0.44
N MET A 27 6.50 -11.58 0.07
CA MET A 27 6.59 -12.92 0.67
C MET A 27 7.04 -12.88 2.14
N ASP A 28 7.94 -11.98 2.50
CA ASP A 28 8.35 -11.77 3.89
C ASP A 28 7.18 -11.23 4.73
N TRP A 29 6.37 -10.34 4.13
CA TRP A 29 5.14 -9.86 4.73
C TRP A 29 4.12 -10.98 4.92
N ALA A 30 3.92 -11.83 3.91
CA ALA A 30 2.97 -12.93 3.97
C ALA A 30 3.36 -13.94 5.07
N GLU A 31 4.63 -14.34 5.13
CA GLU A 31 5.16 -15.24 6.17
C GLU A 31 5.00 -14.64 7.57
N ALA A 32 5.31 -13.34 7.74
CA ALA A 32 5.15 -12.65 9.01
C ALA A 32 3.68 -12.55 9.47
N ASN A 33 2.73 -12.57 8.54
CA ASN A 33 1.30 -12.63 8.82
C ASN A 33 0.75 -14.07 8.90
N GLY A 34 1.63 -15.08 8.91
CA GLY A 34 1.24 -16.48 9.04
C GLY A 34 0.54 -17.05 7.80
N LEU A 35 0.62 -16.35 6.66
CA LEU A 35 0.07 -16.80 5.39
C LEU A 35 1.04 -17.79 4.75
N VAL A 36 0.54 -18.98 4.40
CA VAL A 36 1.35 -20.06 3.78
C VAL A 36 0.58 -20.77 2.67
N GLY A 37 1.32 -21.26 1.67
CA GLY A 37 0.75 -21.99 0.54
C GLY A 37 -0.25 -21.14 -0.25
N VAL A 38 -1.43 -21.69 -0.55
CA VAL A 38 -2.50 -20.99 -1.30
C VAL A 38 -3.03 -19.75 -0.56
N PHE A 39 -2.87 -19.69 0.76
CA PHE A 39 -3.30 -18.55 1.55
C PHE A 39 -2.34 -17.37 1.48
N ALA A 40 -1.13 -17.57 0.96
CA ALA A 40 -0.17 -16.51 0.66
C ALA A 40 -0.29 -16.00 -0.79
N GLU A 41 -1.25 -16.49 -1.57
CA GLU A 41 -1.45 -15.99 -2.93
C GLU A 41 -1.88 -14.50 -2.91
N PRO A 42 -1.31 -13.64 -3.78
CA PRO A 42 -1.59 -12.20 -3.80
C PRO A 42 -3.07 -11.82 -3.99
N ASP A 43 -3.82 -12.68 -4.67
CA ASP A 43 -5.24 -12.54 -4.96
C ASP A 43 -6.15 -13.29 -3.98
N ALA A 44 -5.58 -14.01 -3.00
CA ALA A 44 -6.37 -14.63 -1.94
C ALA A 44 -6.99 -13.58 -1.02
N ASP A 45 -8.21 -13.86 -0.58
CA ASP A 45 -9.07 -13.07 0.31
C ASP A 45 -9.74 -14.08 1.25
N LEU A 46 -9.15 -14.28 2.44
CA LEU A 46 -9.46 -15.43 3.31
C LEU A 46 -10.75 -15.24 4.11
N ASP A 47 -10.98 -14.02 4.57
CA ASP A 47 -12.15 -13.64 5.36
C ASP A 47 -13.29 -13.11 4.49
N THR A 48 -13.08 -13.06 3.16
CA THR A 48 -14.08 -12.69 2.14
C THR A 48 -14.58 -11.26 2.30
N ASP A 49 -13.71 -10.38 2.77
CA ASP A 49 -14.00 -8.98 2.99
C ASP A 49 -13.79 -8.12 1.72
N GLY A 50 -13.23 -8.71 0.66
CA GLY A 50 -12.94 -8.04 -0.60
C GLY A 50 -11.56 -7.35 -0.65
N ILE A 51 -10.74 -7.52 0.38
CA ILE A 51 -9.36 -7.06 0.47
C ILE A 51 -8.44 -8.25 0.18
N THR A 52 -7.83 -8.26 -1.01
CA THR A 52 -6.85 -9.31 -1.32
C THR A 52 -5.57 -9.12 -0.50
N ASN A 53 -4.79 -10.19 -0.33
CA ASN A 53 -3.50 -10.13 0.34
C ASN A 53 -2.55 -9.07 -0.25
N LEU A 54 -2.54 -8.88 -1.57
CA LEU A 54 -1.75 -7.83 -2.20
C LEU A 54 -2.22 -6.42 -1.81
N MET A 55 -3.54 -6.22 -1.68
CA MET A 55 -4.10 -4.97 -1.19
C MET A 55 -3.72 -4.76 0.28
N ALA A 56 -3.87 -5.79 1.11
CA ALA A 56 -3.47 -5.75 2.51
C ALA A 56 -1.99 -5.42 2.67
N TYR A 57 -1.11 -6.06 1.90
CA TYR A 57 0.32 -5.75 1.85
C TYR A 57 0.59 -4.30 1.44
N ALA A 58 -0.04 -3.82 0.37
CA ALA A 58 0.17 -2.45 -0.11
C ALA A 58 -0.32 -1.38 0.87
N PHE A 59 -1.28 -1.70 1.73
CA PHE A 59 -1.84 -0.77 2.70
C PHE A 59 -1.38 -1.03 4.14
N ASP A 60 -0.41 -1.93 4.35
CA ASP A 60 0.09 -2.35 5.66
C ASP A 60 -1.04 -2.78 6.62
N LEU A 61 -1.95 -3.62 6.11
CA LEU A 61 -3.10 -4.16 6.83
C LEU A 61 -2.83 -5.57 7.31
N ALA A 62 -3.40 -5.95 8.46
CA ALA A 62 -3.38 -7.33 8.91
C ALA A 62 -4.55 -8.12 8.28
N PRO A 63 -4.28 -9.20 7.51
CA PRO A 63 -5.29 -9.88 6.67
C PRO A 63 -6.33 -10.70 7.45
N ILE A 64 -6.22 -10.83 8.77
CA ILE A 64 -7.12 -11.67 9.60
C ILE A 64 -7.67 -10.87 10.81
N SER A 65 -7.16 -9.66 11.07
CA SER A 65 -7.38 -9.00 12.37
C SER A 65 -7.09 -7.49 12.40
N ASP A 66 -7.37 -6.75 11.33
CA ASP A 66 -7.37 -5.29 11.40
C ASP A 66 -8.82 -4.75 11.41
N PRO A 67 -9.40 -4.43 12.59
CA PRO A 67 -10.75 -3.89 12.68
C PRO A 67 -10.90 -2.52 11.99
N GLU A 68 -9.79 -1.84 11.66
CA GLU A 68 -9.75 -0.54 10.99
C GLU A 68 -9.35 -0.67 9.51
N ALA A 69 -9.23 -1.90 8.95
CA ALA A 69 -8.84 -2.12 7.56
C ALA A 69 -9.72 -1.35 6.57
N TRP A 70 -11.02 -1.34 6.83
CA TRP A 70 -12.03 -0.66 6.01
C TRP A 70 -11.85 0.86 5.95
N ASP A 71 -11.35 1.49 7.01
CA ASP A 71 -11.14 2.94 7.05
C ASP A 71 -9.90 3.35 6.24
N LYS A 72 -8.98 2.41 6.01
CA LYS A 72 -7.77 2.60 5.21
C LYS A 72 -7.98 2.26 3.73
N LEU A 73 -9.10 1.62 3.39
CA LEU A 73 -9.40 1.25 2.02
C LEU A 73 -9.71 2.46 1.13
N PRO A 74 -9.42 2.34 -0.18
CA PRO A 74 -9.78 3.36 -1.14
C PRO A 74 -11.28 3.58 -1.21
N SER A 75 -11.67 4.84 -1.08
CA SER A 75 -13.06 5.29 -1.15
C SER A 75 -13.26 6.23 -2.33
N LEU A 76 -14.41 6.06 -2.99
CA LEU A 76 -14.91 7.04 -3.94
C LEU A 76 -15.66 8.12 -3.15
N ALA A 77 -15.26 9.37 -3.32
CA ALA A 77 -15.94 10.53 -2.77
C ALA A 77 -16.35 11.48 -3.89
N PHE A 78 -17.16 12.48 -3.55
CA PHE A 78 -17.58 13.53 -4.47
C PHE A 78 -17.30 14.89 -3.82
N VAL A 79 -16.68 15.80 -4.56
CA VAL A 79 -16.30 17.14 -4.06
C VAL A 79 -16.76 18.23 -5.03
N GLY A 80 -17.06 19.43 -4.53
CA GLY A 80 -17.46 20.57 -5.35
C GLY A 80 -18.97 20.70 -5.61
N ASP A 81 -19.32 21.71 -6.41
CA ASP A 81 -20.66 21.97 -6.94
C ASP A 81 -20.54 22.47 -8.40
N PRO A 82 -20.85 21.65 -9.43
CA PRO A 82 -21.43 20.31 -9.33
C PRO A 82 -20.46 19.27 -8.72
N PRO A 83 -20.97 18.17 -8.14
CA PRO A 83 -20.14 17.15 -7.49
C PRO A 83 -19.28 16.38 -8.51
N GLU A 84 -17.96 16.42 -8.33
CA GLU A 84 -16.99 15.70 -9.14
C GLU A 84 -16.42 14.49 -8.37
N PRO A 85 -16.30 13.31 -9.01
CA PRO A 85 -15.80 12.11 -8.36
C PRO A 85 -14.29 12.19 -8.10
N VAL A 86 -13.88 11.77 -6.92
CA VAL A 86 -12.48 11.68 -6.50
C VAL A 86 -12.20 10.35 -5.82
N MET A 87 -10.98 9.85 -5.96
CA MET A 87 -10.49 8.66 -5.28
C MET A 87 -9.65 9.09 -4.08
N ILE A 88 -10.03 8.66 -2.88
CA ILE A 88 -9.32 8.98 -1.63
C ILE A 88 -8.84 7.68 -0.98
N PHE A 89 -7.56 7.62 -0.59
CA PHE A 89 -6.99 6.51 0.16
C PHE A 89 -5.80 6.97 0.99
N VAL A 90 -5.43 6.19 2.01
CA VAL A 90 -4.30 6.50 2.90
C VAL A 90 -3.16 5.53 2.61
N MET A 91 -2.03 6.05 2.16
CA MET A 91 -0.82 5.26 2.01
C MET A 91 -0.10 5.09 3.35
N PRO A 92 0.47 3.91 3.64
CA PRO A 92 1.20 3.68 4.88
C PRO A 92 2.49 4.53 4.94
N PRO A 93 3.09 4.73 6.13
CA PRO A 93 4.31 5.51 6.28
C PRO A 93 5.49 4.90 5.50
N GLU A 94 5.54 3.57 5.46
CA GLU A 94 6.51 2.82 4.66
C GLU A 94 5.84 2.20 3.43
N ILE A 95 6.04 2.83 2.29
CA ILE A 95 5.48 2.35 1.02
C ILE A 95 6.30 1.16 0.53
N PRO A 96 5.64 0.01 0.23
CA PRO A 96 6.30 -1.15 -0.35
C PRO A 96 7.00 -0.81 -1.66
N ARG A 97 8.19 -1.36 -1.86
CA ARG A 97 9.03 -1.02 -3.02
C ARG A 97 8.65 -1.76 -4.28
N ASP A 98 7.94 -2.87 -4.15
CA ASP A 98 7.66 -3.89 -5.15
C ASP A 98 6.22 -3.83 -5.67
N VAL A 99 5.43 -2.81 -5.29
CA VAL A 99 4.05 -2.63 -5.78
C VAL A 99 3.86 -1.30 -6.49
N SER A 100 2.82 -1.25 -7.32
CA SER A 100 2.28 -0.03 -7.91
C SER A 100 0.87 0.23 -7.43
N TYR A 101 0.58 1.48 -7.12
CA TYR A 101 -0.78 1.98 -6.92
C TYR A 101 -1.23 2.61 -8.23
N VAL A 102 -2.31 2.11 -8.81
CA VAL A 102 -2.82 2.54 -10.12
C VAL A 102 -4.27 2.95 -9.99
N VAL A 103 -4.58 4.21 -10.31
CA VAL A 103 -5.94 4.72 -10.37
C VAL A 103 -6.38 4.72 -11.83
N ASP A 104 -7.41 3.91 -12.09
CA ASP A 104 -8.08 3.81 -13.38
C ASP A 104 -9.37 4.64 -13.37
N LEU A 105 -9.60 5.37 -14.46
CA LEU A 105 -10.90 5.90 -14.85
C LEU A 105 -11.64 4.83 -15.68
N ILE A 106 -12.87 4.54 -15.29
CA ILE A 106 -13.79 3.63 -15.99
C ILE A 106 -14.70 4.46 -16.88
N LEU A 107 -14.56 4.31 -18.20
CA LEU A 107 -15.40 4.98 -19.19
C LEU A 107 -16.77 4.31 -19.31
N ASP A 108 -17.70 4.97 -20.02
CA ASP A 108 -19.08 4.48 -20.21
C ASP A 108 -19.15 3.12 -20.93
N ASP A 109 -18.17 2.81 -21.78
CA ASP A 109 -18.03 1.53 -22.47
C ASP A 109 -17.38 0.44 -21.59
N GLY A 110 -17.06 0.75 -20.33
CA GLY A 110 -16.39 -0.13 -19.37
C GLY A 110 -14.88 -0.23 -19.55
N LYS A 111 -14.30 0.50 -20.52
CA LYS A 111 -12.85 0.56 -20.71
C LYS A 111 -12.18 1.25 -19.52
N ARG A 112 -11.00 0.76 -19.15
CA ARG A 112 -10.16 1.38 -18.12
C ARG A 112 -9.08 2.24 -18.77
N VAL A 113 -8.92 3.45 -18.25
CA VAL A 113 -7.85 4.37 -18.61
C VAL A 113 -7.08 4.71 -17.34
N GLU A 114 -5.80 4.38 -17.30
CA GLU A 114 -4.94 4.78 -16.19
C GLU A 114 -4.79 6.31 -16.18
N ILE A 115 -5.16 6.94 -15.06
CA ILE A 115 -5.03 8.39 -14.88
C ILE A 115 -3.95 8.75 -13.86
N ALA A 116 -3.60 7.84 -12.94
CA ALA A 116 -2.52 8.05 -11.99
C ALA A 116 -1.83 6.74 -11.62
N ARG A 117 -0.51 6.79 -11.47
CA ARG A 117 0.31 5.67 -11.05
C ARG A 117 1.42 6.11 -10.11
N LYS A 118 1.68 5.30 -9.09
CA LYS A 118 2.86 5.40 -8.25
C LYS A 118 3.55 4.05 -8.14
N ASN A 119 4.76 3.99 -8.65
CA ASN A 119 5.61 2.82 -8.63
C ASN A 119 6.47 2.82 -7.37
N GLY A 120 6.14 1.97 -6.41
CA GLY A 120 6.77 1.87 -5.10
C GLY A 120 6.99 3.24 -4.44
N ARG A 121 8.26 3.53 -4.13
CA ARG A 121 8.66 4.80 -3.49
C ARG A 121 8.86 5.96 -4.48
N GLY A 122 8.64 5.74 -5.78
CA GLY A 122 8.77 6.75 -6.82
C GLY A 122 7.74 7.88 -6.73
N ALA A 123 7.88 8.89 -7.58
CA ALA A 123 6.88 9.94 -7.70
C ALA A 123 5.58 9.39 -8.32
N TRP A 124 4.46 10.07 -8.05
CA TRP A 124 3.26 9.87 -8.84
C TRP A 124 3.46 10.39 -10.27
N ALA A 125 2.89 9.69 -11.24
CA ALA A 125 2.82 10.06 -12.65
C ALA A 125 1.39 9.85 -13.16
N GLY A 126 1.06 10.45 -14.31
CA GLY A 126 -0.27 10.34 -14.94
C GLY A 126 -0.86 11.70 -15.31
N SER A 127 -2.09 11.69 -15.80
CA SER A 127 -2.85 12.89 -16.17
C SER A 127 -3.72 13.42 -15.02
N GLY A 128 -4.09 12.57 -14.05
CA GLY A 128 -4.95 12.95 -12.93
C GLY A 128 -4.30 13.96 -12.00
N GLU A 129 -5.11 14.83 -11.41
CA GLU A 129 -4.65 15.76 -10.39
C GLU A 129 -4.51 15.03 -9.05
N ILE A 130 -3.35 15.17 -8.40
CA ILE A 130 -3.00 14.41 -7.20
C ILE A 130 -2.68 15.37 -6.07
N THR A 131 -3.57 15.42 -5.09
CA THR A 131 -3.35 16.13 -3.83
C THR A 131 -2.88 15.15 -2.76
N ARG A 132 -1.99 15.60 -1.88
CA ARG A 132 -1.38 14.78 -0.84
C ARG A 132 -1.41 15.53 0.49
N ARG A 133 -1.82 14.85 1.56
CA ARG A 133 -1.81 15.38 2.91
C ARG A 133 -1.10 14.39 3.83
N LYS A 134 -0.01 14.84 4.47
CA LYS A 134 0.65 14.03 5.51
C LYS A 134 -0.21 14.02 6.76
N LEU A 135 -0.33 12.86 7.38
CA LEU A 135 -1.02 12.64 8.64
C LEU A 135 0.00 12.56 9.79
N ASP A 136 -0.48 12.67 11.02
CA ASP A 136 0.37 12.76 12.22
C ASP A 136 1.12 11.44 12.52
N ASP A 137 0.61 10.32 12.05
CA ASP A 137 1.20 8.97 12.15
C ASP A 137 2.26 8.68 11.08
N GLY A 138 2.54 9.63 10.19
CA GLY A 138 3.45 9.47 9.06
C GLY A 138 2.80 8.89 7.80
N CYS A 139 1.53 8.47 7.87
CA CYS A 139 0.76 8.09 6.70
C CYS A 139 0.55 9.29 5.76
N THR A 140 0.18 9.01 4.52
CA THR A 140 -0.14 10.05 3.54
C THR A 140 -1.50 9.79 2.93
N GLU A 141 -2.46 10.66 3.19
CA GLU A 141 -3.72 10.69 2.47
C GLU A 141 -3.47 11.20 1.04
N ILE A 142 -3.99 10.46 0.07
CA ILE A 142 -3.93 10.74 -1.35
C ILE A 142 -5.34 10.99 -1.84
N MET A 143 -5.53 12.09 -2.56
CA MET A 143 -6.73 12.36 -3.33
C MET A 143 -6.35 12.46 -4.81
N VAL A 144 -7.00 11.65 -5.64
CA VAL A 144 -6.84 11.65 -7.10
C VAL A 144 -8.14 12.11 -7.75
N GLN A 145 -8.06 13.12 -8.61
CA GLN A 145 -9.19 13.67 -9.35
C GLN A 145 -9.05 13.35 -10.85
N ILE A 146 -10.19 13.28 -11.54
CA ILE A 146 -10.23 13.16 -12.99
C ILE A 146 -9.60 14.43 -13.60
N PRO A 147 -8.76 14.32 -14.66
CA PRO A 147 -8.21 15.48 -15.33
C PRO A 147 -9.31 16.43 -15.85
N LEU A 148 -9.11 17.75 -15.73
CA LEU A 148 -10.10 18.75 -16.14
C LEU A 148 -10.43 18.72 -17.65
N ASP A 149 -9.55 18.16 -18.47
CA ASP A 149 -9.74 18.00 -19.92
C ASP A 149 -10.45 16.69 -20.30
N MET A 150 -10.85 15.87 -19.33
CA MET A 150 -11.61 14.64 -19.52
C MET A 150 -13.07 14.79 -19.11
N GLU A 151 -13.95 14.17 -19.89
CA GLU A 151 -15.37 14.04 -19.56
C GLU A 151 -15.54 13.03 -18.41
N ILE A 152 -16.39 13.38 -17.44
CA ILE A 152 -16.74 12.51 -16.32
C ILE A 152 -17.73 11.45 -16.83
N PRO A 153 -17.39 10.15 -16.80
CA PRO A 153 -18.29 9.11 -17.29
C PRO A 153 -19.55 8.98 -16.41
N GLU A 154 -20.69 8.61 -17.01
CA GLU A 154 -21.97 8.40 -16.34
C GLU A 154 -22.08 7.03 -15.64
N VAL A 155 -20.95 6.51 -15.14
CA VAL A 155 -20.90 5.25 -14.40
C VAL A 155 -20.92 5.51 -12.90
N ALA A 156 -21.60 4.65 -12.13
CA ALA A 156 -21.78 4.86 -10.69
C ALA A 156 -20.46 4.92 -9.88
N LYS A 157 -19.39 4.28 -10.38
CA LYS A 157 -18.06 4.27 -9.78
C LYS A 157 -17.00 4.50 -10.86
N PRO A 158 -16.75 5.76 -11.27
CA PRO A 158 -15.87 6.07 -12.39
C PRO A 158 -14.41 5.91 -12.03
N LEU A 159 -14.03 5.92 -10.76
CA LEU A 159 -12.65 5.72 -10.34
C LEU A 159 -12.49 4.38 -9.62
N LYS A 160 -11.40 3.68 -9.93
CA LYS A 160 -11.01 2.43 -9.27
C LYS A 160 -9.52 2.43 -8.97
N LEU A 161 -9.16 2.16 -7.72
CA LEU A 161 -7.78 1.83 -7.38
C LEU A 161 -7.52 0.34 -7.64
N ARG A 162 -6.36 0.06 -8.22
CA ARG A 162 -5.76 -1.25 -8.38
C ARG A 162 -4.36 -1.23 -7.78
N VAL A 163 -3.99 -2.33 -7.15
CA VAL A 163 -2.60 -2.62 -6.75
C VAL A 163 -2.09 -3.74 -7.63
N GLU A 164 -0.85 -3.62 -8.08
CA GLU A 164 -0.14 -4.66 -8.82
C GLU A 164 1.32 -4.71 -8.40
N PHE A 165 2.01 -5.83 -8.62
CA PHE A 165 3.47 -5.83 -8.49
C PHE A 165 4.11 -4.93 -9.53
N LEU A 166 5.28 -4.38 -9.20
CA LEU A 166 6.11 -3.73 -10.20
C LEU A 166 6.49 -4.72 -11.30
N PRO A 167 6.54 -4.26 -12.57
CA PRO A 167 7.02 -5.06 -13.69
C PRO A 167 8.53 -5.36 -13.61
#